data_AF-A0A7C3TPI8-F1
#
_entry.id   AF-A0A7C3TPI8-F1
#
_cell.length_a   1.000
_cell.length_b   1.000
_cell.length_c   1.000
_cell.angle_alpha   90.00
_cell.angle_beta   90.00
_cell.angle_gamma   90.00
#
_symmetry.space_group_name_H-M   'P 1'
#
loop_
_entity.id
_entity.type
_entity.pdbx_description
1 polymer ?
#
loop_
_entity_poly.entity_id
_entity_poly.type
_entity_poly.pdbx_seq_one_letter_code
_entity_poly.pdbx_strand_id
1 'polypeptide(L)' 'ASAALVLAGLAARGTTRLDRIYHIDRGYEKIEEKLAAVGAAIRRVSEAPAATETAAVRAA' A
#
# COMPACT_ATOMS: atom_id res chain seq x y z
N ALA A 1 0.10 8.23 14.25
CA ALA A 1 -0.17 8.83 12.92
C ALA A 1 -0.41 7.77 11.83
N SER A 2 -0.98 6.60 12.15
CA SER A 2 -1.01 5.47 11.22
C SER A 2 -2.22 5.52 10.26
N ALA A 3 -3.45 5.55 10.78
CA ALA A 3 -4.66 5.60 9.95
C ALA A 3 -4.79 6.89 9.11
N ALA A 4 -4.25 8.02 9.61
CA ALA A 4 -4.26 9.28 8.88
C ALA A 4 -3.54 9.18 7.52
N LEU A 5 -2.46 8.41 7.43
CA LEU A 5 -1.74 8.19 6.17
C LEU A 5 -2.54 7.35 5.17
N VAL A 6 -3.31 6.38 5.67
CA VAL A 6 -4.24 5.59 4.84
C VAL A 6 -5.30 6.50 4.23
N LEU A 7 -5.90 7.37 5.04
CA LEU A 7 -6.90 8.33 4.57
C LEU A 7 -6.29 9.34 3.58
N ALA A 8 -5.09 9.84 3.85
CA ALA A 8 -4.38 10.72 2.94
C ALA A 8 -4.09 10.03 1.58
N GLY A 9 -3.69 8.75 1.61
CA GLY A 9 -3.46 7.96 0.41
C GLY A 9 -4.73 7.72 -0.42
N LEU A 10 -5.88 7.54 0.24
CA LEU A 10 -7.18 7.41 -0.41
C LEU A 10 -7.68 8.73 -1.02
N ALA A 11 -7.35 9.86 -0.41
CA ALA A 11 -7.68 11.19 -0.93
C ALA A 11 -6.71 11.69 -2.02
N ALA A 12 -5.53 11.09 -2.12
CA ALA A 12 -4.51 11.44 -3.11
C ALA A 12 -4.95 11.09 -4.53
N ARG A 13 -4.43 11.82 -5.51
CA ARG A 13 -4.61 11.48 -6.93
C ARG A 13 -3.62 10.39 -7.33
N GLY A 14 -4.09 9.38 -8.05
CA GLY A 14 -3.26 8.28 -8.55
C GLY A 14 -3.12 7.15 -7.52
N THR A 15 -1.96 6.48 -7.52
CA THR A 15 -1.69 5.34 -6.64
C THR A 15 -0.71 5.72 -5.55
N THR A 16 -1.12 5.52 -4.30
CA THR A 16 -0.25 5.67 -3.13
C THR A 16 0.23 4.30 -2.66
N ARG A 17 1.54 4.14 -2.47
CA ARG A 17 2.13 2.96 -1.82
C ARG A 17 2.55 3.32 -0.41
N LEU A 18 2.09 2.54 0.56
CA LEU A 18 2.45 2.68 1.98
C LEU A 18 3.28 1.46 2.40
N ASP A 19 4.52 1.70 2.80
CA ASP A 19 5.41 0.67 3.33
C ASP A 19 5.47 0.72 4.87
N ARG A 20 6.05 -0.31 5.50
CA ARG A 20 6.23 -0.38 6.97
C ARG A 20 4.93 -0.19 7.77
N ILE A 21 3.84 -0.83 7.33
CA ILE A 21 2.48 -0.69 7.87
C ILE A 21 2.24 -1.36 9.24
N TYR A 22 3.26 -1.92 9.91
CA TYR A 22 3.12 -2.62 11.19
C TYR A 22 2.56 -1.75 12.33
N HIS A 23 2.73 -0.42 12.26
CA HIS A 23 2.11 0.52 13.19
C HIS A 23 0.61 0.73 12.98
N ILE A 24 0.09 0.36 11.81
CA ILE A 24 -1.35 0.35 11.54
C ILE A 24 -1.95 -0.90 12.20
N ASP A 25 -1.32 -2.05 11.98
CA ASP A 25 -1.83 -3.35 12.47
C ASP A 25 -2.00 -3.42 13.98
N ARG A 26 -1.11 -2.77 14.74
CA ARG A 26 -1.19 -2.74 16.21
C ARG A 26 -2.42 -1.98 16.73
N GLY A 27 -2.95 -1.02 15.97
CA GLY A 27 -4.08 -0.18 16.39
C GLY A 27 -5.37 -0.39 15.58
N TYR A 28 -5.26 -1.03 14.42
CA TYR A 28 -6.37 -1.23 13.49
C TYR A 28 -6.26 -2.61 12.85
N GLU A 29 -7.03 -3.55 13.39
CA GLU A 29 -7.13 -4.88 12.83
C GLU A 29 -7.76 -4.83 11.43
N LYS A 30 -7.03 -5.33 10.42
CA LYS A 30 -7.50 -5.54 9.04
C LYS A 30 -8.20 -4.29 8.47
N ILE A 31 -7.60 -3.12 8.68
CA ILE A 31 -8.22 -1.84 8.27
C ILE A 31 -8.51 -1.80 6.77
N GLU A 32 -7.65 -2.40 5.95
CA GLU A 32 -7.83 -2.49 4.51
C GLU A 32 -9.07 -3.30 4.12
N GLU A 33 -9.38 -4.39 4.84
CA GLU A 33 -10.56 -5.21 4.59
C GLU A 33 -11.82 -4.42 4.93
N LYS A 34 -11.81 -3.74 6.09
CA LYS A 34 -12.94 -2.93 6.57
C LYS A 34 -13.21 -1.74 5.65
N LEU A 35 -12.17 -1.05 5.20
CA LEU A 35 -12.30 0.08 4.28
C LEU A 35 -12.73 -0.39 2.88
N ALA A 36 -12.19 -1.51 2.38
CA ALA A 36 -12.62 -2.08 1.11
C ALA A 36 -14.10 -2.51 1.15
N ALA A 37 -14.57 -3.05 2.28
CA ALA A 37 -15.98 -3.44 2.46
C ALA A 37 -16.97 -2.25 2.35
N VAL A 38 -16.51 -1.02 2.58
CA VAL A 38 -17.32 0.20 2.40
C VAL A 38 -16.97 0.97 1.11
N GLY A 39 -16.23 0.34 0.19
CA GLY A 39 -15.98 0.86 -1.16
C GLY A 39 -14.65 1.59 -1.36
N ALA A 40 -13.72 1.54 -0.40
CA ALA A 40 -12.39 2.12 -0.60
C ALA A 40 -11.54 1.29 -1.58
N ALA A 41 -10.88 1.97 -2.53
CA ALA A 41 -9.92 1.35 -3.44
C ALA A 41 -8.57 1.12 -2.74
N ILE A 42 -8.49 0.07 -1.92
CA ILE A 42 -7.30 -0.27 -1.11
C ILE A 42 -7.06 -1.79 -1.15
N ARG A 43 -5.79 -2.18 -1.10
CA ARG A 43 -5.38 -3.59 -0.96
C ARG A 43 -4.06 -3.69 -0.22
N ARG A 44 -3.90 -4.71 0.62
CA ARG A 44 -2.60 -5.10 1.17
C ARG A 44 -1.87 -5.95 0.13
N VAL A 45 -0.59 -5.66 -0.06
CA VAL A 45 0.29 -6.44 -0.95
C VAL A 45 1.46 -6.97 -0.13
N SER A 46 1.77 -8.25 -0.28
CA SER A 46 3.07 -8.77 0.14
C SER A 46 4.10 -8.33 -0.89
N GLU A 47 5.29 -7.96 -0.42
CA GLU A 47 6.43 -7.81 -1.30
C GLU A 47 6.82 -9.22 -1.77
N ALA A 48 6.31 -9.63 -2.94
CA ALA A 48 6.83 -10.80 -3.61
C ALA A 48 8.32 -10.55 -3.91
N PRO A 49 9.20 -11.56 -3.81
CA PRO A 49 10.61 -11.38 -4.13
C PRO A 49 10.67 -10.86 -5.56
N ALA A 50 11.28 -9.69 -5.72
CA ALA A 50 11.37 -9.00 -6.99
C ALA A 50 11.90 -9.98 -8.04
N ALA A 51 11.06 -10.33 -9.02
CA ALA A 51 11.54 -10.88 -10.27
C ALA A 51 12.31 -9.75 -10.96
N THR A 52 13.60 -9.71 -10.67
CA THR A 52 14.70 -9.18 -11.47
C THR A 52 14.29 -8.08 -12.45
N GLU A 53 14.35 -6.84 -11.98
CA GLU A 53 14.52 -5.68 -12.85
C GLU A 53 15.97 -5.71 -13.39
N THR A 54 16.22 -6.56 -14.39
CA THR A 54 17.47 -6.59 -15.17
C THR A 54 17.12 -6.79 -16.63
N ALA A 55 16.65 -5.73 -17.30
CA ALA A 55 16.54 -5.75 -18.76
C ALA A 55 16.66 -4.37 -19.46
N ALA A 56 16.67 -3.23 -18.77
CA ALA A 56 16.51 -1.93 -19.45
C ALA A 56 17.73 -0.97 -19.43
N VAL A 57 18.88 -1.34 -18.84
CA VAL A 57 20.05 -0.41 -18.74
C VAL A 57 21.30 -0.91 -19.49
N ARG A 58 21.16 -1.60 -20.62
CA ARG A 58 22.30 -1.99 -21.49
C ARG A 58 22.04 -1.87 -23.00
N ALA A 59 21.43 -0.77 -23.43
CA ALA A 59 21.44 -0.38 -24.83
C ALA A 59 21.55 1.14 -24.97
N ALA A 60 22.73 1.67 -24.64
CA ALA A 60 23.22 2.98 -25.04
C ALA A 60 24.75 2.90 -25.19
#